data_AF-A0A4Z0A6P4-F1
#
_entry.id   AF-A0A4Z0A6P4-F1
#
_cell.length_a   1.000
_cell.length_b   1.000
_cell.length_c   1.000
_cell.angle_alpha   90.00
_cell.angle_beta   90.00
_cell.angle_gamma   90.00
#
_symmetry.space_group_name_H-M   'P 1'
#
loop_
_entity.id
_entity.type
_entity.pdbx_description
1 polymer ?
#
loop_
_entity_poly.entity_id
_entity_poly.type
_entity_poly.pdbx_seq_one_letter_code
_entity_poly.pdbx_strand_id
1 'polypeptide(L)'
;MTPLSPITNFVKHAVTGASLPPLNTTYYFDQPIDHNDLSLGTFKQRYWMDWEYYELGGPILMFTPGENNAGGYSGYLTNISIFGMIAQQEKGATLLIEHRFFGLSNPYPDLTSKSLKYLTVQHALDDFAHFAQNAKLPMPGGDSVTPDKAPWILLGGSYSGPGAQFYRFCDALEVDNGKIAPAGGFGLEHAIAKWGAYFRNTYLQLLCGNQGAECNEFGGFQDGAPTDSLTIASRLIQPGYDERQCVMMFPEAFSTPPLPNVQKLNEAYDGWNVQAGRIFFANGKRDPWRDATVSADEHNIASTDSQPIVISDGFHFSDLRAAAGDVDPTVANVQKQALSFMHQWMEEFRSSH
;
A
#
# COMPACT_ATOMS: atom_id res chain seq x y z
N MET A 1 -4.85 1.84 -3.63
CA MET A 1 -5.98 1.19 -2.93
C MET A 1 -7.24 2.07 -2.94
N THR A 2 -8.47 1.52 -2.94
CA THR A 2 -9.72 2.33 -2.78
C THR A 2 -10.31 2.14 -1.38
N PRO A 3 -10.94 3.15 -0.77
CA PRO A 3 -11.65 3.00 0.50
C PRO A 3 -12.66 1.85 0.45
N LEU A 4 -12.74 1.07 1.53
CA LEU A 4 -13.81 0.10 1.74
C LEU A 4 -14.72 0.64 2.83
N SER A 5 -15.98 0.91 2.47
CA SER A 5 -16.97 1.36 3.44
C SER A 5 -17.24 0.24 4.45
N PRO A 6 -16.97 0.45 5.75
CA PRO A 6 -17.39 -0.51 6.76
C PRO A 6 -18.91 -0.53 6.82
N ILE A 7 -19.51 -1.68 7.10
CA ILE A 7 -20.94 -1.76 7.40
C ILE A 7 -21.16 -1.06 8.74
N THR A 8 -21.69 0.17 8.73
CA THR A 8 -21.66 1.11 9.87
C THR A 8 -22.62 0.81 11.02
N ASN A 9 -23.36 -0.29 10.99
CA ASN A 9 -24.56 -0.45 11.83
C ASN A 9 -24.55 -1.65 12.79
N PHE A 10 -23.41 -2.28 13.06
CA PHE A 10 -23.33 -3.37 14.04
C PHE A 10 -22.40 -3.03 15.20
N VAL A 11 -22.87 -3.30 16.42
CA VAL A 11 -22.03 -3.33 17.61
C VAL A 11 -21.13 -4.55 17.49
N LYS A 12 -19.81 -4.34 17.44
CA LYS A 12 -18.83 -5.42 17.46
C LYS A 12 -18.42 -5.74 18.89
N HIS A 13 -18.21 -7.02 19.16
CA HIS A 13 -17.72 -7.51 20.43
C HIS A 13 -16.38 -8.19 20.22
N ALA A 14 -15.40 -7.89 21.08
CA ALA A 14 -14.20 -8.71 21.18
C ALA A 14 -14.58 -10.15 21.59
N VAL A 15 -13.68 -11.11 21.39
CA VAL A 15 -13.83 -12.50 21.88
C VAL A 15 -14.24 -12.56 23.37
N THR A 16 -13.83 -11.56 24.16
CA THR A 16 -14.15 -11.41 25.59
C THR A 16 -15.56 -10.87 25.89
N GLY A 17 -16.35 -10.53 24.87
CA GLY A 17 -17.67 -9.89 24.99
C GLY A 17 -17.63 -8.37 25.19
N ALA A 18 -16.44 -7.77 25.34
CA ALA A 18 -16.27 -6.33 25.47
C ALA A 18 -16.69 -5.59 24.20
N SER A 19 -17.41 -4.47 24.36
CA SER A 19 -17.75 -3.60 23.23
C SER A 19 -16.49 -2.99 22.63
N LEU A 20 -16.36 -3.05 21.31
CA LEU A 20 -15.28 -2.38 20.59
C LEU A 20 -15.66 -0.92 20.28
N PRO A 21 -14.67 -0.02 20.19
CA PRO A 21 -14.87 1.31 19.61
C PRO A 21 -15.32 1.22 18.14
N PRO A 22 -16.01 2.26 17.62
CA PRO A 22 -16.29 2.36 16.20
C PRO A 22 -15.03 2.24 15.34
N LEU A 23 -15.12 1.60 14.17
CA LEU A 23 -13.99 1.44 13.23
C LEU A 23 -13.42 2.77 12.72
N ASN A 24 -14.15 3.88 12.85
CA ASN A 24 -13.68 5.22 12.50
C ASN A 24 -13.07 5.99 13.69
N THR A 25 -12.96 5.36 14.88
CA THR A 25 -12.24 5.94 16.02
C THR A 25 -10.78 6.17 15.65
N THR A 26 -10.38 7.44 15.65
CA THR A 26 -9.03 7.86 15.30
C THR A 26 -8.17 7.91 16.54
N TYR A 27 -7.06 7.19 16.51
CA TYR A 27 -6.02 7.24 17.51
C TYR A 27 -4.81 8.01 16.97
N TYR A 28 -3.93 8.44 17.88
CA TYR A 28 -2.76 9.22 17.55
C TYR A 28 -1.53 8.65 18.23
N PHE A 29 -0.41 8.69 17.52
CA PHE A 29 0.90 8.34 18.02
C PHE A 29 1.86 9.50 17.76
N ASP A 30 2.74 9.77 18.73
CA ASP A 30 3.77 10.80 18.62
C ASP A 30 4.97 10.21 17.88
N GLN A 31 5.12 10.58 16.61
CA GLN A 31 6.17 10.09 15.72
C GLN A 31 7.27 11.16 15.57
N PRO A 32 8.58 10.81 15.64
CA PRO A 32 9.65 11.77 15.35
C PRO A 32 9.51 12.38 13.96
N ILE A 33 9.78 13.69 13.86
CA ILE A 33 9.82 14.37 12.57
C ILE A 33 10.97 13.82 11.72
N ASP A 34 12.16 13.69 12.33
CA ASP A 34 13.37 13.10 11.76
C ASP A 34 13.89 12.03 12.72
N HIS A 35 14.06 10.81 12.23
CA HIS A 35 14.57 9.68 13.03
C HIS A 35 16.08 9.80 13.34
N ASN A 36 16.80 10.67 12.61
CA ASN A 36 18.21 10.94 12.81
C ASN A 36 18.47 12.16 13.69
N ASP A 37 17.46 13.00 13.92
CA ASP A 37 17.53 14.18 14.80
C ASP A 37 16.25 14.36 15.61
N LEU A 38 16.22 13.68 16.76
CA LEU A 38 15.08 13.72 17.69
C LEU A 38 14.87 15.12 18.32
N SER A 39 15.83 16.05 18.20
CA SER A 39 15.69 17.41 18.74
C SER A 39 14.63 18.23 18.01
N LEU A 40 14.26 17.82 16.79
CA LEU A 40 13.19 18.44 16.01
C LEU A 40 11.79 18.16 16.55
N GLY A 41 11.66 17.23 17.50
CA GLY A 41 10.40 16.90 18.15
C GLY A 41 9.56 15.90 17.34
N THR A 42 8.27 15.88 17.63
CA THR A 42 7.32 14.88 17.10
C THR A 42 6.12 15.52 16.43
N PHE A 43 5.45 14.73 15.58
CA PHE A 43 4.16 15.04 15.02
C PHE A 43 3.14 13.95 15.35
N LYS A 44 1.85 14.28 15.23
CA LYS A 44 0.77 13.34 15.47
C LYS A 44 0.49 12.51 14.21
N GLN A 45 0.88 11.24 14.23
CA GLN A 45 0.52 10.27 13.21
C GLN A 45 -0.82 9.61 13.56
N ARG A 46 -1.75 9.57 12.62
CA ARG A 46 -3.07 8.95 12.81
C ARG A 46 -3.02 7.45 12.56
N TYR A 47 -3.80 6.71 13.35
CA TYR A 47 -4.06 5.31 13.10
C TYR A 47 -5.47 4.89 13.57
N TRP A 48 -5.92 3.74 13.08
CA TRP A 48 -7.19 3.08 13.41
C TRP A 48 -6.92 1.60 13.66
N MET A 49 -7.79 0.95 14.44
CA MET A 49 -7.61 -0.46 14.78
C MET A 49 -8.95 -1.19 14.89
N ASP A 50 -8.88 -2.51 14.69
CA ASP A 50 -9.93 -3.45 15.07
C ASP A 50 -9.27 -4.64 15.76
N TRP A 51 -9.78 -5.01 16.94
CA TRP A 51 -9.28 -6.13 17.73
C TRP A 51 -10.39 -7.10 18.10
N GLU A 52 -11.38 -7.24 17.20
CA GLU A 52 -12.50 -8.17 17.32
C GLU A 52 -12.05 -9.61 17.58
N TYR A 53 -11.01 -10.06 16.86
CA TYR A 53 -10.49 -11.43 16.92
C TYR A 53 -9.25 -11.60 17.81
N TYR A 54 -8.77 -10.52 18.42
CA TYR A 54 -7.50 -10.54 19.13
C TYR A 54 -7.57 -11.39 20.41
N GLU A 55 -6.64 -12.33 20.54
CA GLU A 55 -6.29 -13.00 21.79
C GLU A 55 -4.92 -12.52 22.28
N LEU A 56 -4.66 -12.58 23.59
CA LEU A 56 -3.42 -12.07 24.18
C LEU A 56 -2.19 -12.75 23.53
N GLY A 57 -1.27 -11.94 22.99
CA GLY A 57 -0.08 -12.43 22.28
C GLY A 57 -0.31 -12.75 20.80
N GLY A 58 -1.52 -12.53 20.28
CA GLY A 58 -1.81 -12.66 18.86
C GLY A 58 -1.07 -11.62 17.99
N PRO A 59 -0.99 -11.86 16.66
CA PRO A 59 -0.24 -11.00 15.76
C PRO A 59 -0.91 -9.63 15.57
N ILE A 60 -0.10 -8.61 15.27
CA ILE A 60 -0.55 -7.28 14.86
C ILE A 60 -0.38 -7.16 13.34
N LEU A 61 -1.50 -7.05 12.62
CA LEU A 61 -1.54 -6.86 11.18
C LEU A 61 -1.57 -5.37 10.86
N MET A 62 -0.40 -4.81 10.58
CA MET A 62 -0.22 -3.41 10.24
C MET A 62 -0.37 -3.21 8.73
N PHE A 63 -1.16 -2.23 8.31
CA PHE A 63 -1.25 -1.81 6.93
C PHE A 63 -1.39 -0.29 6.79
N THR A 64 -1.03 0.21 5.61
CA THR A 64 -1.19 1.62 5.24
C THR A 64 -1.82 1.71 3.85
N PRO A 65 -2.67 2.72 3.54
CA PRO A 65 -3.22 2.92 2.20
C PRO A 65 -2.23 3.67 1.29
N GLY A 66 -0.99 3.84 1.75
CA GLY A 66 0.09 4.50 1.02
C GLY A 66 -0.13 6.01 0.94
N GLU A 67 -0.03 6.51 -0.28
CA GLU A 67 -0.11 7.90 -0.71
C GLU A 67 -1.53 8.47 -0.69
N ASN A 68 -2.27 8.19 0.38
CA ASN A 68 -3.67 8.57 0.55
C ASN A 68 -3.98 9.00 1.98
N ASN A 69 -5.00 9.85 2.13
CA ASN A 69 -5.67 10.04 3.42
C ASN A 69 -6.29 8.71 3.87
N ALA A 70 -5.90 8.22 5.05
CA ALA A 70 -6.36 6.95 5.58
C ALA A 70 -7.80 6.99 6.13
N GLY A 71 -8.38 8.18 6.28
CA GLY A 71 -9.79 8.34 6.59
C GLY A 71 -10.68 7.66 5.53
N GLY A 72 -11.51 6.72 5.98
CA GLY A 72 -12.39 5.93 5.10
C GLY A 72 -11.84 4.55 4.70
N TYR A 73 -10.60 4.21 5.05
CA TYR A 73 -10.02 2.89 4.77
C TYR A 73 -10.29 1.84 5.87
N SER A 74 -11.06 2.17 6.90
CA SER A 74 -11.27 1.27 8.04
C SER A 74 -12.05 -0.01 7.71
N GLY A 75 -12.68 -0.13 6.54
CA GLY A 75 -13.22 -1.42 6.07
C GLY A 75 -12.15 -2.51 5.92
N TYR A 76 -10.91 -2.14 5.59
CA TYR A 76 -9.76 -3.05 5.54
C TYR A 76 -9.33 -3.56 6.92
N LEU A 77 -9.86 -3.03 8.02
CA LEU A 77 -9.63 -3.63 9.34
C LEU A 77 -10.46 -4.92 9.55
N THR A 78 -11.38 -5.24 8.64
CA THR A 78 -12.39 -6.31 8.82
C THR A 78 -12.29 -7.40 7.76
N ASN A 79 -13.07 -8.47 7.93
CA ASN A 79 -13.10 -9.66 7.05
C ASN A 79 -13.63 -9.40 5.64
N ILE A 80 -14.04 -8.18 5.30
CA ILE A 80 -14.25 -7.80 3.90
C ILE A 80 -12.92 -7.63 3.15
N SER A 81 -11.79 -7.77 3.84
CA SER A 81 -10.43 -7.78 3.32
C SER A 81 -9.62 -8.96 3.86
N ILE A 82 -8.53 -9.30 3.17
CA ILE A 82 -7.61 -10.37 3.59
C ILE A 82 -6.98 -10.08 4.97
N PHE A 83 -6.81 -8.80 5.33
CA PHE A 83 -6.24 -8.41 6.63
C PHE A 83 -7.11 -8.91 7.78
N GLY A 84 -8.42 -8.67 7.71
CA GLY A 84 -9.34 -9.20 8.71
C GLY A 84 -9.40 -10.72 8.70
N MET A 85 -9.37 -11.36 7.52
CA MET A 85 -9.38 -12.82 7.41
C MET A 85 -8.17 -13.46 8.11
N ILE A 86 -6.96 -12.89 7.93
CA ILE A 86 -5.76 -13.36 8.63
C ILE A 86 -5.89 -13.08 10.14
N ALA A 87 -6.37 -11.90 10.53
CA ALA A 87 -6.59 -11.58 11.96
C ALA A 87 -7.57 -12.57 12.62
N GLN A 88 -8.64 -12.95 11.92
CA GLN A 88 -9.59 -13.96 12.40
C GLN A 88 -8.93 -15.34 12.54
N GLN A 89 -8.16 -15.76 11.53
CA GLN A 89 -7.51 -17.07 11.52
C GLN A 89 -6.44 -17.17 12.62
N GLU A 90 -5.65 -16.11 12.79
CA GLU A 90 -4.46 -16.11 13.65
C GLU A 90 -4.71 -15.48 15.03
N LYS A 91 -5.96 -15.11 15.32
CA LYS A 91 -6.39 -14.48 16.58
C LYS A 91 -5.66 -13.15 16.83
N GLY A 92 -5.49 -12.37 15.76
CA GLY A 92 -4.75 -11.12 15.74
C GLY A 92 -5.62 -9.87 15.81
N ALA A 93 -4.95 -8.72 15.82
CA ALA A 93 -5.55 -7.40 15.67
C ALA A 93 -5.13 -6.78 14.34
N THR A 94 -6.00 -5.98 13.72
CA THR A 94 -5.67 -5.19 12.53
C THR A 94 -5.41 -3.73 12.90
N LEU A 95 -4.44 -3.12 12.24
CA LEU A 95 -3.98 -1.75 12.47
C LEU A 95 -3.78 -1.04 11.14
N LEU A 96 -4.52 0.06 10.94
CA LEU A 96 -4.40 0.97 9.82
C LEU A 96 -3.61 2.19 10.27
N ILE A 97 -2.41 2.39 9.73
CA ILE A 97 -1.56 3.54 10.03
C ILE A 97 -1.47 4.49 8.83
N GLU A 98 -1.66 5.78 9.07
CA GLU A 98 -1.55 6.80 8.03
C GLU A 98 -0.09 7.15 7.75
N HIS A 99 0.26 7.23 6.47
CA HIS A 99 1.60 7.56 6.02
C HIS A 99 1.95 9.03 6.33
N ARG A 100 3.21 9.31 6.70
CA ARG A 100 3.69 10.70 6.86
C ARG A 100 3.43 11.52 5.60
N PHE A 101 3.04 12.79 5.76
CA PHE A 101 2.66 13.74 4.71
C PHE A 101 1.36 13.43 3.94
N PHE A 102 0.61 12.40 4.33
CA PHE A 102 -0.70 12.10 3.77
C PHE A 102 -1.81 12.29 4.80
N GLY A 103 -3.00 12.66 4.31
CA GLY A 103 -4.14 12.97 5.16
C GLY A 103 -3.82 14.05 6.19
N LEU A 104 -3.98 13.73 7.48
CA LEU A 104 -3.71 14.67 8.57
C LEU A 104 -2.45 14.31 9.38
N SER A 105 -1.61 13.40 8.87
CA SER A 105 -0.37 12.97 9.51
C SER A 105 0.84 13.72 8.93
N ASN A 106 0.94 15.01 9.24
CA ASN A 106 1.95 15.89 8.64
C ASN A 106 2.96 16.38 9.70
N PRO A 107 4.28 16.22 9.46
CA PRO A 107 5.32 16.75 10.35
C PRO A 107 5.25 18.27 10.55
N TYR A 108 4.86 19.01 9.51
CA TYR A 108 4.69 20.45 9.52
C TYR A 108 3.32 20.83 8.90
N PRO A 109 2.75 21.99 9.23
CA PRO A 109 1.45 22.43 8.69
C PRO A 109 1.56 23.00 7.25
N ASP A 110 2.49 22.50 6.44
CA ASP A 110 2.69 22.90 5.06
C ASP A 110 3.27 21.77 4.20
N LEU A 111 3.25 21.96 2.87
CA LEU A 111 3.82 21.05 1.87
C LEU A 111 4.95 21.74 1.10
N THR A 112 5.74 22.58 1.77
CA THR A 112 6.89 23.24 1.14
C THR A 112 8.00 22.23 0.86
N SER A 113 8.90 22.55 -0.08
CA SER A 113 10.07 21.70 -0.37
C SER A 113 10.95 21.45 0.87
N LYS A 114 11.01 22.43 1.79
CA LYS A 114 11.76 22.31 3.06
C LYS A 114 11.14 21.30 4.02
N SER A 115 9.81 21.21 4.06
CA SER A 115 9.08 20.22 4.87
C SER A 115 9.13 18.85 4.21
N LEU A 116 8.92 18.79 2.89
CA LEU A 116 8.89 17.55 2.11
C LEU A 116 10.25 16.82 2.05
N LYS A 117 11.36 17.44 2.47
CA LYS A 117 12.64 16.72 2.60
C LYS A 117 12.57 15.52 3.56
N TYR A 118 11.59 15.49 4.47
CA TYR A 118 11.34 14.35 5.38
C TYR A 118 10.35 13.32 4.82
N LEU A 119 9.80 13.56 3.61
CA LEU A 119 9.01 12.58 2.86
C LEU A 119 9.99 11.72 2.05
N THR A 120 10.48 10.65 2.67
CA THR A 120 11.36 9.66 2.03
C THR A 120 10.89 8.26 2.41
N VAL A 121 11.24 7.26 1.59
CA VAL A 121 10.96 5.85 1.89
C VAL A 121 11.56 5.45 3.24
N GLN A 122 12.81 5.81 3.49
CA GLN A 122 13.50 5.43 4.73
C GLN A 122 12.75 5.96 5.96
N HIS A 123 12.38 7.24 5.96
CA HIS A 123 11.66 7.83 7.08
C HIS A 123 10.28 7.19 7.32
N ALA A 124 9.59 6.75 6.27
CA ALA A 124 8.32 6.04 6.40
C ALA A 124 8.49 4.63 6.98
N LEU A 125 9.56 3.91 6.58
CA LEU A 125 9.90 2.61 7.18
C LEU A 125 10.29 2.78 8.66
N ASP A 126 11.09 3.80 8.97
CA ASP A 126 11.48 4.14 10.33
C ASP A 126 10.25 4.50 11.19
N ASP A 127 9.24 5.18 10.62
CA ASP A 127 7.97 5.43 11.31
C ASP A 127 7.28 4.13 11.73
N PHE A 128 7.18 3.17 10.82
CA PHE A 128 6.51 1.90 11.08
C PHE A 128 7.28 1.06 12.10
N ALA A 129 8.62 1.03 12.01
CA ALA A 129 9.46 0.35 12.98
C ALA A 129 9.37 1.01 14.36
N HIS A 130 9.45 2.34 14.42
CA HIS A 130 9.32 3.10 15.67
C HIS A 130 7.93 2.92 16.29
N PHE A 131 6.86 2.96 15.47
CA PHE A 131 5.51 2.71 15.92
C PHE A 131 5.38 1.31 16.53
N ALA A 132 5.81 0.26 15.82
CA ALA A 132 5.72 -1.11 16.30
C ALA A 132 6.45 -1.33 17.64
N GLN A 133 7.60 -0.67 17.83
CA GLN A 133 8.40 -0.78 19.04
C GLN A 133 7.87 0.02 20.23
N ASN A 134 7.10 1.10 20.01
CA ASN A 134 6.80 2.08 21.05
C ASN A 134 5.31 2.33 21.28
N ALA A 135 4.44 1.94 20.35
CA ALA A 135 3.02 2.18 20.47
C ALA A 135 2.40 1.36 21.60
N LYS A 136 1.60 2.03 22.43
CA LYS A 136 0.71 1.39 23.41
C LYS A 136 -0.67 1.30 22.77
N LEU A 137 -0.99 0.12 22.24
CA LEU A 137 -2.21 -0.08 21.48
C LEU A 137 -3.43 -0.08 22.43
N PRO A 138 -4.57 0.53 22.04
CA PRO A 138 -5.75 0.73 22.88
C PRO A 138 -6.58 -0.55 23.06
N MET A 139 -5.93 -1.68 23.30
CA MET A 139 -6.54 -3.01 23.44
C MET A 139 -5.93 -3.77 24.64
N PRO A 140 -6.59 -4.83 25.16
CA PRO A 140 -6.06 -5.61 26.29
C PRO A 140 -4.64 -6.13 26.03
N GLY A 141 -3.69 -5.79 26.91
CA GLY A 141 -2.28 -6.16 26.74
C GLY A 141 -1.55 -5.45 25.60
N GLY A 142 -2.14 -4.40 25.00
CA GLY A 142 -1.55 -3.65 23.88
C GLY A 142 -0.30 -2.84 24.23
N ASP A 143 0.14 -2.82 25.48
CA ASP A 143 1.44 -2.30 25.92
C ASP A 143 2.54 -3.37 25.98
N SER A 144 2.20 -4.62 25.65
CA SER A 144 3.06 -5.80 25.74
C SER A 144 3.15 -6.59 24.43
N VAL A 145 2.95 -5.90 23.30
CA VAL A 145 2.93 -6.48 21.95
C VAL A 145 4.06 -5.94 21.06
N THR A 146 5.20 -5.58 21.64
CA THR A 146 6.38 -5.20 20.85
C THR A 146 6.86 -6.39 19.97
N PRO A 147 7.60 -6.15 18.88
CA PRO A 147 7.99 -7.22 17.94
C PRO A 147 8.79 -8.40 18.54
N ASP A 148 9.40 -8.23 19.71
CA ASP A 148 10.04 -9.30 20.49
C ASP A 148 9.06 -10.18 21.28
N LYS A 149 7.79 -9.75 21.41
CA LYS A 149 6.74 -10.39 22.24
C LYS A 149 5.54 -10.87 21.43
N ALA A 150 5.24 -10.22 20.31
CA ALA A 150 4.14 -10.56 19.43
C ALA A 150 4.57 -10.42 17.96
N PRO A 151 4.07 -11.27 17.04
CA PRO A 151 4.36 -11.10 15.62
C PRO A 151 3.76 -9.81 15.08
N TRP A 152 4.50 -9.10 14.24
CA TRP A 152 4.00 -8.00 13.43
C TRP A 152 4.06 -8.38 11.96
N ILE A 153 2.93 -8.25 11.27
CA ILE A 153 2.81 -8.55 9.85
C ILE A 153 2.50 -7.23 9.15
N LEU A 154 3.40 -6.78 8.27
CA LEU A 154 3.14 -5.64 7.41
C LEU A 154 2.45 -6.13 6.14
N LEU A 155 1.30 -5.53 5.82
CA LEU A 155 0.57 -5.81 4.59
C LEU A 155 0.25 -4.50 3.86
N GLY A 156 0.15 -4.57 2.53
CA GLY A 156 -0.11 -3.38 1.73
C GLY A 156 -0.32 -3.73 0.26
N GLY A 157 -0.66 -2.74 -0.54
CA GLY A 157 -0.82 -2.89 -1.99
C GLY A 157 -0.69 -1.53 -2.67
N SER A 158 -0.25 -1.52 -3.92
CA SER A 158 0.28 -0.30 -4.56
C SER A 158 1.53 0.18 -3.81
N TYR A 159 1.74 1.48 -3.55
CA TYR A 159 2.93 2.03 -2.88
C TYR A 159 3.12 1.54 -1.43
N SER A 160 2.05 1.10 -0.77
CA SER A 160 2.19 0.38 0.50
C SER A 160 2.68 -1.07 0.34
N GLY A 161 2.84 -1.51 -0.91
CA GLY A 161 3.72 -2.57 -1.44
C GLY A 161 4.52 -2.00 -2.65
N PRO A 162 4.85 -2.76 -3.71
CA PRO A 162 5.42 -2.18 -4.95
C PRO A 162 4.34 -1.68 -5.93
N GLY A 163 4.37 -0.40 -6.34
CA GLY A 163 3.66 0.13 -7.54
C GLY A 163 2.74 1.34 -7.31
N ALA A 164 2.80 2.37 -8.14
CA ALA A 164 2.12 3.67 -7.93
C ALA A 164 0.70 3.78 -8.56
N GLN A 165 0.25 4.97 -8.98
CA GLN A 165 -1.15 5.33 -9.25
C GLN A 165 -1.80 4.90 -10.60
N PHE A 166 -1.07 4.26 -11.52
CA PHE A 166 -1.52 3.90 -12.88
C PHE A 166 -2.67 2.89 -12.88
N TYR A 167 -2.83 2.12 -11.81
CA TYR A 167 -3.96 1.23 -11.65
C TYR A 167 -5.31 1.96 -11.67
N ARG A 168 -5.40 3.19 -11.16
CA ARG A 168 -6.68 3.94 -11.15
C ARG A 168 -7.11 4.28 -12.57
N PHE A 169 -6.13 4.44 -13.46
CA PHE A 169 -6.36 4.59 -14.89
C PHE A 169 -6.81 3.25 -15.50
N CYS A 170 -6.11 2.14 -15.25
CA CYS A 170 -6.50 0.82 -15.77
C CYS A 170 -7.87 0.38 -15.25
N ASP A 171 -8.17 0.50 -13.96
CA ASP A 171 -9.50 0.24 -13.39
C ASP A 171 -10.59 1.08 -14.09
N ALA A 172 -10.30 2.35 -14.40
CA ALA A 172 -11.25 3.21 -15.10
C ALA A 172 -11.51 2.75 -16.54
N LEU A 173 -10.54 2.08 -17.18
CA LEU A 173 -10.67 1.53 -18.53
C LEU A 173 -11.23 0.11 -18.57
N GLU A 174 -10.98 -0.69 -17.53
CA GLU A 174 -11.18 -2.14 -17.52
C GLU A 174 -12.38 -2.56 -16.65
N VAL A 175 -12.96 -1.64 -15.88
CA VAL A 175 -14.17 -1.88 -15.07
C VAL A 175 -15.28 -0.89 -15.41
N ASP A 176 -16.43 -1.39 -15.84
CA ASP A 176 -17.63 -0.59 -16.12
C ASP A 176 -18.88 -1.18 -15.48
N ASN A 177 -19.53 -0.40 -14.60
CA ASN A 177 -20.73 -0.81 -13.85
C ASN A 177 -20.57 -2.19 -13.17
N GLY A 178 -19.39 -2.43 -12.58
CA GLY A 178 -19.07 -3.69 -11.90
C GLY A 178 -18.76 -4.87 -12.83
N LYS A 179 -18.70 -4.65 -14.14
CA LYS A 179 -18.26 -5.65 -15.12
C LYS A 179 -16.81 -5.45 -15.47
N ILE A 180 -16.08 -6.56 -15.51
CA ILE A 180 -14.68 -6.63 -15.86
C ILE A 180 -14.52 -6.83 -17.36
N ALA A 181 -13.59 -6.10 -17.97
CA ALA A 181 -13.30 -6.20 -19.41
C ALA A 181 -12.81 -7.62 -19.79
N PRO A 182 -13.29 -8.18 -20.92
CA PRO A 182 -12.72 -9.41 -21.48
C PRO A 182 -11.28 -9.14 -21.96
N ALA A 183 -10.55 -10.20 -22.34
CA ALA A 183 -9.17 -10.06 -22.84
C ALA A 183 -9.01 -9.10 -24.04
N GLY A 184 -10.08 -8.87 -24.81
CA GLY A 184 -10.12 -7.88 -25.90
C GLY A 184 -10.45 -6.45 -25.48
N GLY A 185 -10.64 -6.17 -24.19
CA GLY A 185 -11.05 -4.87 -23.67
C GLY A 185 -12.51 -4.51 -23.97
N PHE A 186 -12.94 -3.31 -23.58
CA PHE A 186 -14.25 -2.74 -23.94
C PHE A 186 -14.25 -1.97 -25.29
N GLY A 187 -13.11 -1.93 -25.98
CA GLY A 187 -12.95 -1.24 -27.26
C GLY A 187 -12.50 0.23 -27.14
N LEU A 188 -12.04 0.78 -28.26
CA LEU A 188 -11.38 2.10 -28.33
C LEU A 188 -12.28 3.27 -27.91
N GLU A 189 -13.54 3.30 -28.35
CA GLU A 189 -14.47 4.39 -28.00
C GLU A 189 -14.74 4.45 -26.50
N HIS A 190 -14.88 3.28 -25.86
CA HIS A 190 -15.00 3.17 -24.42
C HIS A 190 -13.75 3.70 -23.73
N ALA A 191 -12.57 3.27 -24.18
CA ALA A 191 -11.31 3.67 -23.57
C ALA A 191 -11.09 5.19 -23.64
N ILE A 192 -11.40 5.83 -24.79
CA ILE A 192 -11.28 7.28 -24.95
C ILE A 192 -12.23 8.04 -24.02
N ALA A 193 -13.49 7.58 -23.91
CA ALA A 193 -14.48 8.22 -23.05
C ALA A 193 -14.10 8.10 -21.57
N LYS A 194 -13.66 6.92 -21.14
CA LYS A 194 -13.19 6.66 -19.78
C LYS A 194 -11.92 7.43 -19.46
N TRP A 195 -10.98 7.51 -20.40
CA TRP A 195 -9.79 8.35 -20.27
C TRP A 195 -10.15 9.81 -20.06
N GLY A 196 -11.03 10.38 -20.89
CA GLY A 196 -11.45 11.77 -20.74
C GLY A 196 -12.11 12.07 -19.39
N ALA A 197 -12.88 11.11 -18.84
CA ALA A 197 -13.50 11.22 -17.53
C ALA A 197 -12.48 11.10 -16.39
N TYR A 198 -11.60 10.08 -16.44
CA TYR A 198 -10.53 9.89 -15.47
C TYR A 198 -9.58 11.10 -15.44
N PHE A 199 -9.17 11.58 -16.61
CA PHE A 199 -8.28 12.72 -16.73
C PHE A 199 -8.86 13.95 -16.04
N ARG A 200 -10.13 14.25 -16.34
CA ARG A 200 -10.83 15.43 -15.80
C ARG A 200 -11.07 15.34 -14.30
N ASN A 201 -11.51 14.19 -13.82
CA ASN A 201 -12.10 14.05 -12.48
C ASN A 201 -11.12 13.46 -11.45
N THR A 202 -10.00 12.90 -11.90
CA THR A 202 -9.06 12.18 -11.04
C THR A 202 -7.63 12.62 -11.33
N TYR A 203 -7.16 12.45 -12.56
CA TYR A 203 -5.76 12.72 -12.91
C TYR A 203 -5.35 14.19 -12.70
N LEU A 204 -6.19 15.15 -13.13
CA LEU A 204 -5.91 16.59 -12.95
C LEU A 204 -5.73 17.00 -11.49
N GLN A 205 -6.45 16.37 -10.56
CA GLN A 205 -6.29 16.64 -9.13
C GLN A 205 -5.03 15.98 -8.55
N LEU A 206 -4.63 14.83 -9.09
CA LEU A 206 -3.50 14.03 -8.63
C LEU A 206 -2.14 14.57 -9.09
N LEU A 207 -2.08 15.30 -10.21
CA LEU A 207 -0.85 15.94 -10.70
C LEU A 207 -0.16 16.86 -9.66
N CYS A 208 -0.88 17.30 -8.62
CA CYS A 208 -0.36 18.18 -7.58
C CYS A 208 -0.01 17.48 -6.25
N GLY A 209 -0.23 16.16 -6.11
CA GLY A 209 -0.30 15.51 -4.78
C GLY A 209 0.85 14.55 -4.42
N ASN A 210 1.39 13.80 -5.39
CA ASN A 210 2.26 12.64 -5.10
C ASN A 210 3.72 12.78 -5.57
N GLN A 211 4.07 13.88 -6.22
CA GLN A 211 5.29 13.97 -7.02
C GLN A 211 6.60 14.16 -6.22
N GLY A 212 6.53 14.41 -4.90
CA GLY A 212 7.72 14.65 -4.09
C GLY A 212 8.69 13.46 -4.08
N ALA A 213 8.19 12.25 -3.82
CA ALA A 213 9.00 11.04 -3.79
C ALA A 213 9.35 10.52 -5.20
N GLU A 214 8.50 10.78 -6.19
CA GLU A 214 8.75 10.43 -7.61
C GLU A 214 9.91 11.24 -8.19
N CYS A 215 9.98 12.53 -7.86
CA CYS A 215 11.06 13.44 -8.25
C CYS A 215 12.40 13.21 -7.53
N ASN A 216 12.39 12.50 -6.39
CA ASN A 216 13.57 12.34 -5.54
C ASN A 216 14.11 10.90 -5.53
N GLU A 217 13.24 9.89 -5.39
CA GLU A 217 13.62 8.50 -5.12
C GLU A 217 13.12 7.54 -6.21
N PHE A 218 11.82 7.53 -6.51
CA PHE A 218 11.20 6.43 -7.27
C PHE A 218 11.41 6.49 -8.78
N GLY A 219 11.31 7.68 -9.39
CA GLY A 219 11.33 7.81 -10.85
C GLY A 219 10.27 6.95 -11.58
N GLY A 220 9.13 6.68 -10.93
CA GLY A 220 8.02 5.86 -11.47
C GLY A 220 7.20 6.56 -12.56
N PHE A 221 7.88 7.09 -13.57
CA PHE A 221 7.29 7.88 -14.64
C PHE A 221 6.47 7.01 -15.60
N GLN A 222 5.32 7.54 -16.02
CA GLN A 222 4.36 6.83 -16.87
C GLN A 222 4.58 7.24 -18.32
N ASP A 223 5.59 6.63 -18.94
CA ASP A 223 6.05 7.01 -20.26
C ASP A 223 5.28 6.35 -21.41
N GLY A 224 5.40 6.94 -22.60
CA GLY A 224 4.94 6.30 -23.83
C GLY A 224 5.77 5.07 -24.18
N ALA A 225 5.10 4.00 -24.63
CA ALA A 225 5.77 2.74 -24.96
C ALA A 225 6.76 2.85 -26.15
N PRO A 226 7.71 1.91 -26.28
CA PRO A 226 8.61 1.78 -27.44
C PRO A 226 7.90 1.83 -28.80
N THR A 227 8.64 2.13 -29.87
CA THR A 227 8.09 2.36 -31.22
C THR A 227 7.45 1.12 -31.85
N ASP A 228 7.84 -0.07 -31.39
CA ASP A 228 7.33 -1.37 -31.80
C ASP A 228 6.14 -1.86 -30.96
N SER A 229 5.78 -1.16 -29.88
CA SER A 229 4.65 -1.50 -29.00
C SER A 229 3.44 -0.59 -29.23
N LEU A 230 2.23 -1.12 -29.04
CA LEU A 230 1.03 -0.27 -28.99
C LEU A 230 1.09 0.61 -27.73
N THR A 231 0.73 1.88 -27.84
CA THR A 231 0.71 2.81 -26.71
C THR A 231 -0.51 3.72 -26.76
N ILE A 232 -1.07 3.94 -25.58
CA ILE A 232 -2.11 4.93 -25.29
C ILE A 232 -1.50 6.25 -24.81
N ALA A 233 -0.32 6.21 -24.19
CA ALA A 233 0.45 7.37 -23.81
C ALA A 233 1.24 7.89 -25.02
N SER A 234 1.29 9.21 -25.18
CA SER A 234 2.09 9.83 -26.24
C SER A 234 3.56 9.48 -26.06
N ARG A 235 4.24 9.07 -27.14
CA ARG A 235 5.70 8.84 -27.13
C ARG A 235 6.54 10.11 -26.87
N LEU A 236 5.89 11.27 -26.79
CA LEU A 236 6.52 12.51 -26.36
C LEU A 236 6.64 12.59 -24.83
N ILE A 237 5.88 11.78 -24.09
CA ILE A 237 6.02 11.57 -22.65
C ILE A 237 7.15 10.55 -22.48
N GLN A 238 8.26 11.04 -21.96
CA GLN A 238 9.54 10.35 -21.75
C GLN A 238 10.08 10.84 -20.41
N PRO A 239 11.08 10.18 -19.78
CA PRO A 239 11.54 10.57 -18.44
C PRO A 239 11.87 12.06 -18.32
N GLY A 240 12.56 12.62 -19.33
CA GLY A 240 12.90 14.05 -19.36
C GLY A 240 11.70 15.00 -19.38
N TYR A 241 10.50 14.54 -19.73
CA TYR A 241 9.25 15.31 -19.58
C TYR A 241 8.86 15.45 -18.11
N ASP A 242 8.82 14.35 -17.37
CA ASP A 242 8.45 14.32 -15.96
C ASP A 242 9.52 14.98 -15.07
N GLU A 243 10.80 14.74 -15.36
CA GLU A 243 11.92 15.42 -14.69
C GLU A 243 11.82 16.95 -14.81
N ARG A 244 11.36 17.47 -15.96
CA ARG A 244 11.11 18.93 -16.10
C ARG A 244 9.94 19.41 -15.24
N GLN A 245 8.93 18.57 -15.02
CA GLN A 245 7.82 18.94 -14.15
C GLN A 245 8.25 19.09 -12.69
N CYS A 246 9.21 18.29 -12.24
CA CYS A 246 9.78 18.40 -10.89
C CYS A 246 10.30 19.81 -10.58
N VAL A 247 10.90 20.51 -11.57
CA VAL A 247 11.35 21.91 -11.42
C VAL A 247 10.17 22.86 -11.26
N MET A 248 9.07 22.62 -11.97
CA MET A 248 7.88 23.46 -11.90
C MET A 248 7.12 23.25 -10.59
N MET A 249 7.11 22.03 -10.06
CA MET A 249 6.40 21.66 -8.82
C MET A 249 7.21 22.00 -7.57
N PHE A 250 8.53 21.81 -7.61
CA PHE A 250 9.43 22.04 -6.48
C PHE A 250 10.58 23.00 -6.87
N PRO A 251 10.28 24.24 -7.28
CA PRO A 251 11.30 25.19 -7.77
C PRO A 251 12.29 25.62 -6.68
N GLU A 252 11.93 25.46 -5.40
CA GLU A 252 12.84 25.70 -4.28
C GLU A 252 13.83 24.55 -4.06
N ALA A 253 13.48 23.33 -4.47
CA ALA A 253 14.33 22.16 -4.38
C ALA A 253 15.20 21.97 -5.62
N PHE A 254 14.65 22.24 -6.81
CA PHE A 254 15.29 21.92 -8.08
C PHE A 254 15.36 23.16 -8.98
N SER A 255 16.59 23.56 -9.33
CA SER A 255 16.85 24.62 -10.32
C SER A 255 17.01 24.10 -11.75
N THR A 256 17.17 22.78 -11.91
CA THR A 256 17.27 22.04 -13.18
C THR A 256 16.57 20.69 -13.01
N PRO A 257 16.09 20.06 -14.10
CA PRO A 257 15.41 18.76 -14.03
C PRO A 257 16.24 17.74 -13.24
N PRO A 258 15.74 17.21 -12.10
CA PRO A 258 16.46 16.22 -11.32
C PRO A 258 16.38 14.85 -11.99
N LEU A 259 17.43 14.05 -11.88
CA LEU A 259 17.38 12.61 -12.09
C LEU A 259 17.02 11.96 -10.74
N PRO A 260 15.87 11.29 -10.59
CA PRO A 260 15.54 10.58 -9.36
C PRO A 260 16.60 9.54 -9.02
N ASN A 261 16.91 9.37 -7.73
CA ASN A 261 17.96 8.45 -7.30
C ASN A 261 17.46 7.00 -7.18
N VAL A 262 16.94 6.46 -8.28
CA VAL A 262 16.37 5.10 -8.38
C VAL A 262 17.43 4.05 -8.06
N GLN A 263 18.69 4.29 -8.43
CA GLN A 263 19.79 3.36 -8.17
C GLN A 263 20.01 3.17 -6.67
N LYS A 264 20.02 4.23 -5.87
CA LYS A 264 20.17 4.12 -4.42
C LYS A 264 19.03 3.31 -3.79
N LEU A 265 17.80 3.45 -4.30
CA LEU A 265 16.66 2.67 -3.84
C LEU A 265 16.85 1.18 -4.16
N ASN A 266 17.20 0.86 -5.40
CA ASN A 266 17.43 -0.51 -5.84
C ASN A 266 18.64 -1.16 -5.15
N GLU A 267 19.69 -0.40 -4.82
CA GLU A 267 20.83 -0.89 -4.04
C GLU A 267 20.48 -1.14 -2.57
N ALA A 268 19.54 -0.38 -2.00
CA ALA A 268 19.11 -0.54 -0.62
C ALA A 268 18.11 -1.69 -0.43
N TYR A 269 17.27 -1.95 -1.43
CA TYR A 269 16.14 -2.89 -1.32
C TYR A 269 16.17 -4.01 -2.36
N ASP A 270 17.27 -4.17 -3.10
CA ASP A 270 17.54 -5.19 -4.12
C ASP A 270 16.59 -5.21 -5.35
N GLY A 271 15.54 -4.38 -5.37
CA GLY A 271 14.59 -4.28 -6.48
C GLY A 271 13.97 -5.63 -6.84
N TRP A 272 14.02 -6.01 -8.12
CA TRP A 272 13.56 -7.34 -8.57
C TRP A 272 14.36 -8.51 -7.98
N ASN A 273 15.57 -8.27 -7.50
CA ASN A 273 16.45 -9.31 -6.96
C ASN A 273 16.28 -9.49 -5.45
N VAL A 274 15.26 -8.88 -4.83
CA VAL A 274 15.00 -9.04 -3.40
C VAL A 274 14.90 -10.51 -3.01
N GLN A 275 15.74 -10.90 -2.05
CA GLN A 275 15.81 -12.24 -1.46
C GLN A 275 15.58 -12.11 0.05
N ALA A 276 14.33 -12.00 0.45
CA ALA A 276 13.94 -11.82 1.84
C ALA A 276 12.90 -12.86 2.25
N GLY A 277 13.10 -13.43 3.45
CA GLY A 277 12.21 -14.44 3.98
C GLY A 277 10.91 -13.85 4.52
N ARG A 278 9.84 -14.65 4.46
CA ARG A 278 8.49 -14.33 4.93
C ARG A 278 7.86 -13.14 4.21
N ILE A 279 8.02 -13.12 2.87
CA ILE A 279 7.37 -12.14 2.00
C ILE A 279 6.50 -12.86 0.98
N PHE A 280 5.19 -12.63 1.03
CA PHE A 280 4.25 -13.15 0.05
C PHE A 280 3.98 -12.11 -1.03
N PHE A 281 4.32 -12.41 -2.28
CA PHE A 281 4.03 -11.55 -3.42
C PHE A 281 2.75 -12.02 -4.11
N ALA A 282 1.71 -11.19 -4.04
CA ALA A 282 0.48 -11.35 -4.81
C ALA A 282 0.48 -10.37 -5.98
N ASN A 283 0.25 -10.86 -7.20
CA ASN A 283 0.10 -10.01 -8.38
C ASN A 283 -1.14 -10.37 -9.21
N GLY A 284 -1.72 -9.37 -9.86
CA GLY A 284 -2.77 -9.56 -10.85
C GLY A 284 -2.16 -9.67 -12.25
N LYS A 285 -2.58 -10.65 -13.05
CA LYS A 285 -2.12 -10.79 -14.44
C LYS A 285 -2.50 -9.59 -15.29
N ARG A 286 -3.57 -8.89 -14.93
CA ARG A 286 -4.11 -7.71 -15.61
C ARG A 286 -3.72 -6.41 -14.90
N ASP A 287 -2.89 -6.51 -13.87
CA ASP A 287 -2.35 -5.33 -13.22
C ASP A 287 -1.24 -4.74 -14.12
N PRO A 288 -1.38 -3.52 -14.64
CA PRO A 288 -0.32 -2.90 -15.43
C PRO A 288 0.96 -2.67 -14.63
N TRP A 289 0.90 -2.67 -13.30
CA TRP A 289 2.07 -2.56 -12.43
C TRP A 289 2.83 -3.85 -12.27
N ARG A 290 2.30 -4.98 -12.74
CA ARG A 290 2.94 -6.29 -12.63
C ARG A 290 4.37 -6.26 -13.17
N ASP A 291 4.62 -5.51 -14.25
CA ASP A 291 5.95 -5.42 -14.85
C ASP A 291 6.94 -4.57 -14.02
N ALA A 292 6.46 -3.84 -13.01
CA ALA A 292 7.29 -3.18 -11.99
C ALA A 292 7.50 -4.04 -10.73
N THR A 293 7.05 -5.31 -10.73
CA THR A 293 7.21 -6.22 -9.58
C THR A 293 8.03 -7.46 -9.96
N VAL A 294 8.27 -8.35 -8.98
CA VAL A 294 8.92 -9.66 -9.20
C VAL A 294 8.14 -10.60 -10.13
N SER A 295 6.98 -10.18 -10.65
CA SER A 295 6.17 -10.91 -11.63
C SER A 295 6.25 -10.33 -13.05
N ALA A 296 7.23 -9.47 -13.34
CA ALA A 296 7.46 -8.94 -14.68
C ALA A 296 7.81 -10.04 -15.69
N ASP A 297 7.24 -9.97 -16.91
CA ASP A 297 7.42 -11.03 -17.92
C ASP A 297 8.89 -11.22 -18.34
N GLU A 298 9.69 -10.16 -18.30
CA GLU A 298 11.11 -10.19 -18.68
C GLU A 298 12.05 -10.55 -17.51
N HIS A 299 11.53 -10.68 -16.28
CA HIS A 299 12.29 -11.04 -15.09
C HIS A 299 11.81 -12.36 -14.49
N ASN A 300 12.57 -13.42 -14.74
CA ASN A 300 12.29 -14.77 -14.22
C ASN A 300 12.76 -14.91 -12.75
N ILE A 301 12.01 -14.37 -11.81
CA ILE A 301 12.26 -14.55 -10.37
C ILE A 301 11.62 -15.86 -9.89
N ALA A 302 12.41 -16.70 -9.21
CA ALA A 302 11.92 -17.98 -8.70
C ALA A 302 11.05 -17.78 -7.45
N SER A 303 9.84 -18.36 -7.48
CA SER A 303 9.00 -18.49 -6.28
C SER A 303 9.61 -19.51 -5.31
N THR A 304 9.63 -19.19 -4.02
CA THR A 304 10.17 -20.07 -2.96
C THR A 304 9.21 -20.15 -1.78
N ASP A 305 9.38 -21.12 -0.87
CA ASP A 305 8.52 -21.22 0.32
C ASP A 305 8.68 -20.04 1.29
N SER A 306 9.84 -19.39 1.29
CA SER A 306 10.10 -18.18 2.07
C SER A 306 9.68 -16.91 1.35
N GLN A 307 9.53 -16.95 0.04
CA GLN A 307 9.16 -15.83 -0.80
C GLN A 307 8.19 -16.27 -1.93
N PRO A 308 6.97 -16.71 -1.57
CA PRO A 308 6.02 -17.21 -2.56
C PRO A 308 5.54 -16.07 -3.46
N ILE A 309 5.63 -16.30 -4.77
CA ILE A 309 5.11 -15.41 -5.81
C ILE A 309 3.89 -16.09 -6.43
N VAL A 310 2.71 -15.46 -6.30
CA VAL A 310 1.44 -16.03 -6.77
C VAL A 310 0.68 -15.00 -7.61
N ILE A 311 0.30 -15.42 -8.82
CA ILE A 311 -0.40 -14.59 -9.80
C ILE A 311 -1.84 -15.07 -9.95
N SER A 312 -2.80 -14.13 -9.90
CA SER A 312 -4.21 -14.36 -10.25
C SER A 312 -4.56 -13.75 -11.60
N ASP A 313 -5.75 -14.04 -12.15
CA ASP A 313 -6.32 -13.30 -13.28
C ASP A 313 -6.90 -11.93 -12.89
N GLY A 314 -6.72 -11.52 -11.62
CA GLY A 314 -7.18 -10.26 -11.08
C GLY A 314 -6.43 -9.04 -11.60
N PHE A 315 -6.88 -7.90 -11.10
CA PHE A 315 -6.35 -6.56 -11.32
C PHE A 315 -5.57 -6.13 -10.10
N HIS A 316 -5.15 -4.87 -10.10
CA HIS A 316 -4.37 -4.28 -9.04
C HIS A 316 -4.98 -4.51 -7.65
N PHE A 317 -4.22 -5.21 -6.80
CA PHE A 317 -4.54 -5.63 -5.42
C PHE A 317 -5.90 -6.35 -5.22
N SER A 318 -6.44 -7.03 -6.25
CA SER A 318 -7.74 -7.71 -6.15
C SER A 318 -7.83 -8.67 -4.97
N ASP A 319 -6.74 -9.38 -4.71
CA ASP A 319 -6.54 -10.33 -3.63
C ASP A 319 -6.70 -9.73 -2.22
N LEU A 320 -6.53 -8.42 -2.03
CA LEU A 320 -6.75 -7.77 -0.75
C LEU A 320 -8.24 -7.68 -0.36
N ARG A 321 -9.16 -7.80 -1.33
CA ARG A 321 -10.61 -7.70 -1.09
C ARG A 321 -11.23 -9.09 -1.05
N ALA A 322 -11.85 -9.46 0.07
CA ALA A 322 -12.46 -10.79 0.24
C ALA A 322 -13.49 -11.10 -0.87
N ALA A 323 -14.35 -10.12 -1.19
CA ALA A 323 -15.37 -10.25 -2.22
C ALA A 323 -14.82 -10.50 -3.65
N ALA A 324 -13.56 -10.19 -3.93
CA ALA A 324 -12.96 -10.50 -5.23
C ALA A 324 -12.73 -12.01 -5.39
N GLY A 325 -12.41 -12.72 -4.30
CA GLY A 325 -12.30 -14.18 -4.32
C GLY A 325 -13.65 -14.88 -4.46
N ASP A 326 -14.75 -14.26 -4.02
CA ASP A 326 -16.09 -14.81 -4.19
C ASP A 326 -16.52 -14.88 -5.67
N VAL A 327 -15.95 -14.01 -6.51
CA VAL A 327 -16.33 -13.87 -7.93
C VAL A 327 -15.26 -14.40 -8.89
N ASP A 328 -13.99 -14.45 -8.48
CA ASP A 328 -12.88 -14.95 -9.30
C ASP A 328 -12.11 -16.07 -8.55
N PRO A 329 -12.18 -17.34 -9.04
CA PRO A 329 -11.54 -18.47 -8.39
C PRO A 329 -10.00 -18.39 -8.39
N THR A 330 -9.39 -17.65 -9.32
CA THR A 330 -7.93 -17.45 -9.34
C THR A 330 -7.49 -16.48 -8.24
N VAL A 331 -8.29 -15.44 -7.98
CA VAL A 331 -8.10 -14.53 -6.83
C VAL A 331 -8.34 -15.27 -5.52
N ALA A 332 -9.39 -16.09 -5.45
CA ALA A 332 -9.65 -16.95 -4.29
C ALA A 332 -8.47 -17.89 -3.99
N ASN A 333 -7.80 -18.40 -5.02
CA ASN A 333 -6.62 -19.25 -4.86
C ASN A 333 -5.43 -18.47 -4.28
N VAL A 334 -5.20 -17.23 -4.72
CA VAL A 334 -4.17 -16.36 -4.11
C VAL A 334 -4.48 -16.11 -2.64
N GLN A 335 -5.72 -15.76 -2.31
CA GLN A 335 -6.15 -15.52 -0.91
C GLN A 335 -5.95 -16.75 -0.03
N LYS A 336 -6.32 -17.94 -0.52
CA LYS A 336 -6.11 -19.21 0.20
C LYS A 336 -4.63 -19.49 0.44
N GLN A 337 -3.77 -19.25 -0.55
CA GLN A 337 -2.33 -19.43 -0.39
C GLN A 337 -1.76 -18.44 0.60
N ALA A 338 -2.14 -17.16 0.52
CA ALA A 338 -1.71 -16.14 1.49
C ALA A 338 -2.07 -16.56 2.92
N LEU A 339 -3.32 -16.96 3.17
CA LEU A 339 -3.76 -17.47 4.48
C LEU A 339 -2.97 -18.69 4.95
N SER A 340 -2.63 -19.61 4.02
CA SER A 340 -1.83 -20.80 4.33
C SER A 340 -0.40 -20.44 4.73
N PHE A 341 0.28 -19.56 3.98
CA PHE A 341 1.65 -19.14 4.29
C PHE A 341 1.71 -18.33 5.58
N MET A 342 0.76 -17.41 5.80
CA MET A 342 0.69 -16.66 7.06
C MET A 342 0.54 -17.60 8.24
N HIS A 343 -0.35 -18.60 8.15
CA HIS A 343 -0.51 -19.60 9.19
C HIS A 343 0.78 -20.37 9.47
N GLN A 344 1.46 -20.84 8.42
CA GLN A 344 2.73 -21.54 8.57
C GLN A 344 3.77 -20.66 9.28
N TRP A 345 3.92 -19.40 8.88
CA TRP A 345 4.90 -18.50 9.49
C TRP A 345 4.54 -18.15 10.94
N MET A 346 3.26 -18.09 11.29
CA MET A 346 2.82 -17.90 12.68
C MET A 346 3.12 -19.12 13.55
N GLU A 347 2.92 -20.34 13.04
CA GLU A 347 3.27 -21.57 13.77
C GLU A 347 4.79 -21.71 13.96
N GLU A 348 5.59 -21.32 12.96
CA GLU A 348 7.05 -21.25 13.09
C GLU A 348 7.49 -20.24 14.18
N PHE A 349 6.85 -19.07 14.24
CA PHE A 349 7.12 -18.08 15.29
C PHE A 349 6.78 -18.63 16.68
N ARG A 350 5.59 -19.23 16.85
CA ARG A 350 5.14 -19.82 18.13
C ARG A 350 5.99 -21.02 18.57
N SER A 351 6.61 -21.72 17.63
CA SER A 351 7.49 -22.85 17.95
C SER A 351 8.90 -22.41 18.35
N SER A 352 9.29 -21.16 18.09
CA SER A 352 10.64 -20.63 18.33
C SER A 352 10.75 -19.72 19.56
N HIS A 353 9.63 -19.38 20.20
CA HIS A 353 9.50 -18.50 21.36
C HIS A 353 8.55 -19.13 22.38
#